data_AF-Q9H3H1-F1
#
_entry.id   AF-Q9H3H1-F1
#
_cell.length_a   1.000
_cell.length_b   1.000
_cell.length_c   1.000
_cell.angle_alpha   90.00
_cell.angle_beta   90.00
_cell.angle_gamma   90.00
#
_symmetry.space_group_name_H-M   'P 1'
#
loop_
_entity.id
_entity.type
_entity.pdbx_description
1 polymer ?
#
loop_
_entity_poly.entity_id
_entity_poly.type
_entity_poly.pdbx_seq_one_letter_code
_entity_poly.pdbx_strand_id
1 'polypeptide(L)'
;MASVAAARAVPVGSGLRGLQRTLPLVVILGATGTGKSTLALQLGQRLGGEIVSADSMQVYEGLDIITNKVSAQEQRICRHHMISFVDPLVTNYTVVDFRNRATALIEDIFARDKIPIVVGGTNYYIESLLWKVLVNTKPQEMGTEKVIDRKVELEKEDGLVLHKRLSQVDPEMAAKLHPHDKRKVARSLQVFEETGISHSEFLHRQHTEEGGGPLGGPLKFSNPCILWLHADQAVLDERLDKRVDDMLAAGLLEELRDFHRRYNQKNVSENSQDYQHGIFQSIGFKEFHEYLITEGKCTLETSNQLLKKGIEALKQVTKRYARKQNRWVKNRFLSRPGPIVPPVYGLEVSDVSKWEESVLEPALEIVQSFIQGHKPTATPIKMPYNEAENKRSYHLCDLCDRIIIGDREWAAHIKSKSHLNQLKKRRRLDSDAVNTIESQSVSPDHNKEPKEKGSPGQNDQELKCSV
;
A
#
# COMPACT_ATOMS: atom_id res chain seq x y z
N MET A 1 20.95 3.33 -40.45
CA MET A 1 20.02 2.82 -41.48
C MET A 1 18.80 2.21 -40.77
N ALA A 2 17.87 3.04 -40.30
CA ALA A 2 16.50 2.67 -39.95
C ALA A 2 15.69 3.98 -39.85
N SER A 3 14.59 4.02 -40.59
CA SER A 3 13.82 5.19 -41.00
C SER A 3 13.07 5.88 -39.87
N VAL A 4 13.20 7.21 -39.77
CA VAL A 4 12.34 8.09 -38.98
C VAL A 4 10.98 8.19 -39.70
N ALA A 5 9.97 7.47 -39.21
CA ALA A 5 8.59 7.67 -39.63
C ALA A 5 8.01 8.88 -38.89
N ALA A 6 7.92 10.01 -39.59
CA ALA A 6 7.22 11.20 -39.10
C ALA A 6 5.71 10.91 -39.01
N ALA A 7 5.20 10.77 -37.79
CA ALA A 7 3.76 10.70 -37.53
C ALA A 7 3.14 12.09 -37.77
N ARG A 8 2.28 12.19 -38.79
CA ARG A 8 1.45 13.37 -39.06
C ARG A 8 0.44 13.56 -37.92
N ALA A 9 0.46 14.74 -37.30
CA ALA A 9 -0.59 15.16 -36.37
C ALA A 9 -1.95 15.22 -37.08
N VAL A 10 -2.96 14.57 -36.50
CA VAL A 10 -4.35 14.68 -36.95
C VAL A 10 -4.88 16.04 -36.46
N PRO A 11 -5.44 16.89 -37.35
CA PRO A 11 -6.02 18.15 -36.91
C PRO A 11 -7.27 17.87 -36.10
N VAL A 12 -7.32 18.39 -34.86
CA VAL A 12 -8.54 18.41 -34.05
C VAL A 12 -9.55 19.29 -34.78
N GLY A 13 -10.48 18.65 -35.49
CA GLY A 13 -11.52 19.32 -36.26
C GLY A 13 -12.38 20.23 -35.38
N SER A 14 -12.36 21.53 -35.71
CA SER A 14 -13.26 22.55 -35.22
C SER A 14 -14.64 22.35 -35.84
N GLY A 15 -15.51 21.58 -35.19
CA GLY A 15 -16.85 21.33 -35.71
C GLY A 15 -17.66 20.43 -34.80
N LEU A 16 -18.14 21.00 -33.69
CA LEU A 16 -19.32 20.59 -32.89
C LEU A 16 -19.39 21.55 -31.69
N ARG A 17 -19.82 22.79 -31.93
CA ARG A 17 -20.23 23.73 -30.88
C ARG A 17 -21.61 23.25 -30.39
N GLY A 18 -21.68 22.59 -29.23
CA GLY A 18 -22.99 22.19 -28.67
C GLY A 18 -22.99 21.37 -27.38
N LEU A 19 -21.96 20.56 -27.12
CA LEU A 19 -21.72 19.96 -25.80
C LEU A 19 -20.38 20.46 -25.27
N GLN A 20 -20.32 20.93 -24.02
CA GLN A 20 -19.05 21.17 -23.34
C GLN A 20 -18.25 19.87 -23.35
N ARG A 21 -17.23 19.78 -24.22
CA ARG A 21 -16.29 18.66 -24.23
C ARG A 21 -15.52 18.71 -22.91
N THR A 22 -15.78 17.76 -22.04
CA THR A 22 -15.02 17.59 -20.79
C THR A 22 -13.88 16.62 -21.06
N LEU A 23 -12.65 17.13 -21.14
CA LEU A 23 -11.48 16.28 -21.32
C LEU A 23 -11.41 15.24 -20.18
N PRO A 24 -11.11 13.97 -20.48
CA PRO A 24 -11.06 12.95 -19.45
C PRO A 24 -9.77 13.04 -18.63
N LEU A 25 -9.85 12.62 -17.37
CA LEU A 25 -8.66 12.23 -16.60
C LEU A 25 -8.36 10.77 -16.94
N VAL A 26 -7.33 10.51 -17.73
CA VAL A 26 -6.93 9.14 -18.08
C VAL A 26 -6.09 8.57 -16.96
N VAL A 27 -6.47 7.39 -16.45
CA VAL A 27 -5.78 6.71 -15.37
C VAL A 27 -5.35 5.32 -15.83
N ILE A 28 -4.05 5.03 -15.76
CA ILE A 28 -3.47 3.75 -16.19
C ILE A 28 -3.01 2.96 -14.96
N LEU A 29 -3.76 1.93 -14.63
CA LEU A 29 -3.50 0.96 -13.57
C LEU A 29 -2.79 -0.28 -14.12
N GLY A 30 -2.07 -0.98 -13.24
CA GLY A 30 -1.46 -2.26 -13.57
C GLY A 30 -0.24 -2.57 -12.71
N ALA A 31 0.12 -3.85 -12.63
CA ALA A 31 1.32 -4.27 -11.93
C ALA A 31 2.61 -3.74 -12.58
N THR A 32 3.70 -3.71 -11.82
CA THR A 32 5.04 -3.52 -12.42
C THR A 32 5.26 -4.57 -13.50
N GLY A 33 5.87 -4.20 -14.64
CA GLY A 33 6.14 -5.11 -15.77
C GLY A 33 5.02 -5.25 -16.82
N THR A 34 3.90 -4.52 -16.68
CA THR A 34 2.77 -4.60 -17.64
C THR A 34 2.83 -3.62 -18.82
N GLY A 35 3.84 -2.74 -18.89
CA GLY A 35 3.96 -1.76 -20.00
C GLY A 35 3.21 -0.43 -19.78
N LYS A 36 2.81 -0.11 -18.54
CA LYS A 36 2.08 1.13 -18.23
C LYS A 36 2.71 2.41 -18.80
N SER A 37 4.02 2.58 -18.62
CA SER A 37 4.73 3.79 -19.11
C SER A 37 4.71 3.87 -20.63
N THR A 38 4.87 2.72 -21.32
CA THR A 38 4.77 2.62 -22.78
C THR A 38 3.39 3.08 -23.27
N LEU A 39 2.31 2.59 -22.66
CA LEU A 39 0.96 3.03 -23.02
C LEU A 39 0.76 4.52 -22.74
N ALA A 40 1.20 5.01 -21.57
CA ALA A 40 1.08 6.43 -21.22
C ALA A 40 1.77 7.35 -22.24
N LEU A 41 2.99 6.99 -22.65
CA LEU A 41 3.75 7.69 -23.70
C LEU A 41 3.01 7.72 -25.03
N GLN A 42 2.51 6.57 -25.49
CA GLN A 42 1.80 6.44 -26.76
C GLN A 42 0.48 7.22 -26.76
N LEU A 43 -0.29 7.16 -25.68
CA LEU A 43 -1.51 7.96 -25.51
C LEU A 43 -1.19 9.45 -25.45
N GLY A 44 -0.16 9.84 -24.70
CA GLY A 44 0.28 11.24 -24.60
C GLY A 44 0.67 11.84 -25.95
N GLN A 45 1.43 11.10 -26.75
CA GLN A 45 1.80 11.50 -28.11
C GLN A 45 0.60 11.62 -29.05
N ARG A 46 -0.29 10.61 -29.07
CA ARG A 46 -1.39 10.55 -30.03
C ARG A 46 -2.55 11.49 -29.68
N LEU A 47 -2.74 11.79 -28.39
CA LEU A 47 -3.90 12.56 -27.90
C LEU A 47 -3.52 13.95 -27.35
N GLY A 48 -2.25 14.35 -27.42
CA GLY A 48 -1.79 15.65 -26.88
C GLY A 48 -1.83 15.73 -25.36
N GLY A 49 -1.65 14.59 -24.68
CA GLY A 49 -1.69 14.49 -23.22
C GLY A 49 -0.37 14.83 -22.53
N GLU A 50 -0.42 14.99 -21.22
CA GLU A 50 0.75 15.10 -20.35
C GLU A 50 0.66 14.06 -19.23
N ILE A 51 1.80 13.47 -18.86
CA ILE A 51 1.87 12.33 -17.97
C ILE A 51 2.15 12.78 -16.53
N VAL A 52 1.37 12.28 -15.58
CA VAL A 52 1.57 12.49 -14.14
C VAL A 52 1.93 11.15 -13.51
N SER A 53 3.18 10.98 -13.08
CA SER A 53 3.61 9.73 -12.43
C SER A 53 2.99 9.60 -11.04
N ALA A 54 2.39 8.46 -10.75
CA ALA A 54 1.81 8.08 -9.47
C ALA A 54 2.55 6.89 -8.86
N ASP A 55 3.86 7.05 -8.67
CA ASP A 55 4.73 6.05 -8.03
C ASP A 55 5.49 6.65 -6.85
N SER A 56 5.31 6.06 -5.66
CA SER A 56 5.91 6.57 -4.41
C SER A 56 7.43 6.58 -4.41
N MET A 57 8.10 5.81 -5.27
CA MET A 57 9.57 5.76 -5.33
C MET A 57 10.14 6.63 -6.44
N GLN A 58 9.41 6.84 -7.54
CA GLN A 58 9.87 7.66 -8.67
C GLN A 58 9.85 9.17 -8.39
N VAL A 59 9.19 9.61 -7.32
CA VAL A 59 9.22 11.01 -6.88
C VAL A 59 10.60 11.45 -6.41
N TYR A 60 11.45 10.52 -5.93
CA TYR A 60 12.77 10.83 -5.38
C TYR A 60 13.82 11.04 -6.47
N GLU A 61 14.81 11.89 -6.22
CA GLU A 61 15.95 12.09 -7.11
C GLU A 61 16.92 10.90 -7.08
N GLY A 62 17.53 10.58 -8.23
CA GLY A 62 18.42 9.42 -8.39
C GLY A 62 17.71 8.06 -8.25
N LEU A 63 18.49 6.98 -8.19
CA LEU A 63 17.96 5.60 -8.20
C LEU A 63 17.04 5.32 -9.42
N ASP A 64 17.43 5.83 -10.58
CA ASP A 64 16.61 5.82 -11.80
C ASP A 64 16.41 4.40 -12.36
N ILE A 65 17.45 3.56 -12.30
CA ILE A 65 17.41 2.17 -12.76
C ILE A 65 16.52 1.36 -11.83
N ILE A 66 16.78 1.38 -10.52
CA ILE A 66 16.04 0.51 -9.58
C ILE A 66 14.58 0.92 -9.41
N THR A 67 14.27 2.22 -9.47
CA THR A 67 12.89 2.73 -9.46
C THR A 67 12.23 2.72 -10.85
N ASN A 68 12.99 2.31 -11.88
CA ASN A 68 12.57 2.16 -13.27
C ASN A 68 11.85 3.40 -13.80
N LYS A 69 12.52 4.54 -13.65
CA LYS A 69 12.04 5.81 -14.19
C LYS A 69 12.07 5.77 -15.72
N VAL A 70 11.18 6.54 -16.32
CA VAL A 70 11.25 6.82 -17.76
C VAL A 70 12.53 7.59 -18.06
N SER A 71 13.21 7.21 -19.14
CA SER A 71 14.45 7.83 -19.58
C SER A 71 14.24 9.30 -19.94
N ALA A 72 15.33 10.10 -19.95
CA ALA A 72 15.27 11.48 -20.40
C ALA A 72 14.78 11.61 -21.85
N GLN A 73 14.99 10.60 -22.70
CA GLN A 73 14.49 10.57 -24.07
C GLN A 73 12.95 10.40 -24.11
N GLU A 74 12.41 9.49 -23.31
CA GLU A 74 10.96 9.30 -23.16
C GLU A 74 10.28 10.54 -22.54
N GLN A 75 10.93 11.21 -21.59
CA GLN A 75 10.41 12.45 -21.00
C GLN A 75 10.40 13.63 -21.98
N ARG A 76 11.25 13.61 -23.03
CA ARG A 76 11.21 14.60 -24.12
C ARG A 76 10.12 14.31 -25.14
N ILE A 77 9.76 13.03 -25.30
CA ILE A 77 8.70 12.59 -26.20
C ILE A 77 7.32 13.09 -25.72
N CYS A 78 7.05 12.96 -24.42
CA CYS A 78 5.82 13.43 -23.80
C CYS A 78 6.18 14.02 -22.43
N ARG A 79 5.62 15.17 -22.08
CA ARG A 79 5.95 15.84 -20.81
C ARG A 79 5.53 14.97 -19.62
N HIS A 80 6.48 14.71 -18.72
CA HIS A 80 6.26 13.98 -17.47
C HIS A 80 6.33 14.92 -16.27
N HIS A 81 5.43 14.70 -15.33
CA HIS A 81 5.35 15.39 -14.05
C HIS A 81 5.47 14.37 -12.91
N MET A 82 5.75 14.87 -11.71
CA MET A 82 5.84 14.08 -10.48
C MET A 82 6.93 12.98 -10.50
N ILE A 83 8.07 13.28 -11.12
CA ILE A 83 9.25 12.41 -11.16
C ILE A 83 10.49 13.19 -10.70
N SER A 84 11.39 12.56 -9.94
CA SER A 84 12.70 13.12 -9.52
C SER A 84 12.65 14.56 -8.99
N PHE A 85 11.83 14.83 -7.97
CA PHE A 85 11.70 16.18 -7.37
C PHE A 85 11.78 16.19 -5.85
N VAL A 86 11.91 15.02 -5.21
CA VAL A 86 12.05 14.88 -3.76
C VAL A 86 13.49 14.50 -3.46
N ASP A 87 14.16 15.29 -2.62
CA ASP A 87 15.51 14.97 -2.16
C ASP A 87 15.54 13.60 -1.45
N PRO A 88 16.52 12.72 -1.72
CA PRO A 88 16.60 11.39 -1.12
C PRO A 88 16.63 11.36 0.41
N LEU A 89 17.07 12.43 1.07
CA LEU A 89 17.13 12.56 2.52
C LEU A 89 15.77 12.97 3.13
N VAL A 90 14.80 13.38 2.32
CA VAL A 90 13.43 13.66 2.78
C VAL A 90 12.72 12.35 3.11
N THR A 91 12.49 12.09 4.38
CA THR A 91 11.87 10.83 4.86
C THR A 91 10.36 10.92 5.05
N ASN A 92 9.80 12.13 5.13
CA ASN A 92 8.41 12.42 5.49
C ASN A 92 7.53 12.84 4.29
N TYR A 93 7.92 12.51 3.06
CA TYR A 93 7.07 12.73 1.89
C TYR A 93 5.88 11.77 1.90
N THR A 94 4.66 12.30 1.92
CA THR A 94 3.43 11.52 2.12
C THR A 94 2.51 11.54 0.90
N VAL A 95 1.49 10.68 0.94
CA VAL A 95 0.39 10.70 -0.04
C VAL A 95 -0.38 12.04 -0.05
N VAL A 96 -0.39 12.79 1.07
CA VAL A 96 -1.04 14.11 1.15
C VAL A 96 -0.27 15.12 0.31
N ASP A 97 1.06 15.11 0.42
CA ASP A 97 1.95 15.99 -0.34
C ASP A 97 1.83 15.69 -1.84
N PHE A 98 1.89 14.39 -2.18
CA PHE A 98 1.66 13.92 -3.55
C PHE A 98 0.31 14.39 -4.09
N ARG A 99 -0.78 14.11 -3.38
CA ARG A 99 -2.14 14.48 -3.82
C ARG A 99 -2.24 15.97 -4.05
N ASN A 100 -1.78 16.81 -3.13
CA ASN A 100 -1.90 18.27 -3.24
C ASN A 100 -1.18 18.79 -4.48
N ARG A 101 0.08 18.35 -4.68
CA ARG A 101 0.88 18.77 -5.84
C ARG A 101 0.32 18.23 -7.16
N ALA A 102 -0.04 16.96 -7.21
CA ALA A 102 -0.57 16.34 -8.42
C ALA A 102 -1.98 16.84 -8.78
N THR A 103 -2.83 17.17 -7.80
CA THR A 103 -4.16 17.76 -8.08
C THR A 103 -4.01 19.11 -8.77
N ALA A 104 -3.16 20.00 -8.25
CA ALA A 104 -2.88 21.30 -8.87
C ALA A 104 -2.29 21.16 -10.29
N LEU A 105 -1.42 20.18 -10.50
CA LEU A 105 -0.86 19.89 -11.84
C LEU A 105 -1.93 19.37 -12.81
N ILE A 106 -2.83 18.50 -12.36
CA ILE A 106 -3.92 17.99 -13.19
C ILE A 106 -4.87 19.15 -13.58
N GLU A 107 -5.18 20.04 -12.66
CA GLU A 107 -5.98 21.26 -12.93
C GLU A 107 -5.28 22.19 -13.93
N ASP A 108 -3.97 22.41 -13.82
CA ASP A 108 -3.17 23.17 -14.81
C ASP A 108 -3.19 22.50 -16.19
N ILE A 109 -3.04 21.18 -16.27
CA ILE A 109 -3.07 20.45 -17.54
C ILE A 109 -4.43 20.62 -18.22
N PHE A 110 -5.53 20.50 -17.47
CA PHE A 110 -6.87 20.76 -17.98
C PHE A 110 -7.05 22.21 -18.42
N ALA A 111 -6.54 23.19 -17.65
CA ALA A 111 -6.62 24.61 -18.00
C ALA A 111 -5.87 24.97 -19.30
N ARG A 112 -4.92 24.12 -19.72
CA ARG A 112 -4.20 24.24 -21.00
C ARG A 112 -4.81 23.41 -22.13
N ASP A 113 -6.05 22.95 -21.97
CA ASP A 113 -6.78 22.10 -22.93
C ASP A 113 -6.04 20.80 -23.31
N LYS A 114 -5.30 20.24 -22.35
CA LYS A 114 -4.58 18.97 -22.52
C LYS A 114 -5.17 17.86 -21.66
N ILE A 115 -4.88 16.62 -22.04
CA ILE A 115 -5.37 15.42 -21.35
C ILE A 115 -4.35 14.99 -20.28
N PRO A 116 -4.69 15.05 -18.97
CA PRO A 116 -3.85 14.50 -17.93
C PRO A 116 -3.92 12.96 -17.94
N ILE A 117 -2.75 12.32 -18.02
CA ILE A 117 -2.58 10.87 -18.00
C ILE A 117 -1.86 10.48 -16.72
N VAL A 118 -2.60 10.05 -15.71
CA VAL A 118 -2.05 9.55 -14.44
C VAL A 118 -1.64 8.10 -14.60
N VAL A 119 -0.37 7.79 -14.37
CA VAL A 119 0.17 6.43 -14.52
C VAL A 119 1.07 6.07 -13.36
N GLY A 120 0.91 4.87 -12.79
CA GLY A 120 1.80 4.48 -11.70
C GLY A 120 1.49 3.13 -11.07
N GLY A 121 2.45 2.62 -10.31
CA GLY A 121 2.29 1.38 -9.54
C GLY A 121 1.74 1.60 -8.12
N THR A 122 1.71 2.83 -7.64
CA THR A 122 1.24 3.14 -6.29
C THR A 122 -0.24 3.43 -6.31
N ASN A 123 -1.05 2.38 -6.36
CA ASN A 123 -2.49 2.55 -6.53
C ASN A 123 -3.16 3.39 -5.43
N TYR A 124 -2.58 3.45 -4.22
CA TYR A 124 -3.06 4.33 -3.14
C TYR A 124 -2.90 5.83 -3.48
N TYR A 125 -1.85 6.21 -4.21
CA TYR A 125 -1.69 7.56 -4.73
C TYR A 125 -2.78 7.87 -5.76
N ILE A 126 -3.05 6.92 -6.66
CA ILE A 126 -4.11 7.05 -7.67
C ILE A 126 -5.50 7.16 -7.01
N GLU A 127 -5.79 6.34 -6.00
CA GLU A 127 -7.03 6.43 -5.20
C GLU A 127 -7.20 7.83 -4.60
N SER A 128 -6.12 8.42 -4.08
CA SER A 128 -6.14 9.76 -3.48
C SER A 128 -6.38 10.90 -4.48
N LEU A 129 -6.10 10.67 -5.77
CA LEU A 129 -6.40 11.60 -6.85
C LEU A 129 -7.81 11.45 -7.39
N LEU A 130 -8.35 10.23 -7.34
CA LEU A 130 -9.70 9.94 -7.83
C LEU A 130 -10.76 10.34 -6.80
N TRP A 131 -10.58 9.99 -5.53
CA TRP A 131 -11.59 10.19 -4.48
C TRP A 131 -11.06 11.00 -3.29
N LYS A 132 -12.00 11.59 -2.55
CA LYS A 132 -11.72 12.14 -1.21
C LYS A 132 -11.59 11.01 -0.18
N VAL A 133 -10.37 10.51 0.01
CA VAL A 133 -10.06 9.36 0.91
C VAL A 133 -9.10 9.69 2.06
N LEU A 134 -8.49 10.87 2.04
CA LEU A 134 -7.49 11.25 3.04
C LEU A 134 -8.10 12.21 4.06
N VAL A 135 -7.82 11.95 5.34
CA VAL A 135 -8.01 12.94 6.41
C VAL A 135 -6.76 13.81 6.47
N ASN A 136 -6.92 15.12 6.30
CA ASN A 136 -5.80 16.05 6.43
C ASN A 136 -5.69 16.46 7.89
N THR A 137 -4.54 16.21 8.49
CA THR A 137 -4.28 16.65 9.86
C THR A 137 -2.89 17.25 10.01
N LYS A 138 -2.18 17.45 8.88
CA LYS A 138 -0.92 18.19 8.93
C LYS A 138 -1.21 19.58 9.49
N PRO A 139 -0.42 20.06 10.46
CA PRO A 139 -0.50 21.43 10.94
C PRO A 139 -0.45 22.37 9.72
N GLN A 140 -1.42 23.27 9.60
CA GLN A 140 -1.21 24.42 8.73
C GLN A 140 -0.05 25.19 9.35
N GLU A 141 1.06 25.33 8.61
CA GLU A 141 2.23 26.09 9.05
C GLU A 141 1.84 27.57 9.22
N MET A 142 1.29 27.88 10.39
CA MET A 142 1.03 29.22 10.90
C MET A 142 2.09 29.49 11.97
N GLY A 143 3.34 29.66 11.55
CA GLY A 143 4.45 30.03 12.43
C GLY A 143 5.75 29.30 12.16
N THR A 144 6.85 29.91 12.59
CA THR A 144 8.24 29.41 12.46
C THR A 144 8.59 28.28 13.42
N GLU A 145 7.66 27.81 14.25
CA GLU A 145 7.90 26.70 15.15
C GLU A 145 7.76 25.35 14.43
N LYS A 146 8.78 24.50 14.53
CA LYS A 146 8.77 23.14 14.02
C LYS A 146 7.70 22.34 14.78
N VAL A 147 6.48 22.30 14.28
CA VAL A 147 5.43 21.43 14.83
C VAL A 147 5.87 19.99 14.61
N ILE A 148 6.16 19.29 15.70
CA ILE A 148 6.54 17.88 15.66
C ILE A 148 5.31 17.08 15.20
N ASP A 149 5.47 16.29 14.14
CA ASP A 149 4.42 15.38 13.69
C ASP A 149 4.12 14.36 14.79
N ARG A 150 2.96 14.51 15.45
CA ARG A 150 2.53 13.69 16.58
C ARG A 150 2.57 12.20 16.27
N LYS A 151 2.38 11.82 15.00
CA LYS A 151 2.52 10.44 14.52
C LYS A 151 3.88 9.85 14.83
N VAL A 152 4.95 10.62 14.66
CA VAL A 152 6.33 10.16 14.86
C VAL A 152 6.57 9.84 16.32
N GLU A 153 5.96 10.58 17.25
CA GLU A 153 6.02 10.29 18.67
C GLU A 153 5.25 9.02 19.03
N LEU A 154 4.01 8.89 18.53
CA LEU A 154 3.19 7.69 18.73
C LEU A 154 3.88 6.44 18.17
N GLU A 155 4.57 6.55 17.03
CA GLU A 155 5.34 5.46 16.44
C GLU A 155 6.56 5.02 17.27
N LYS A 156 6.88 5.67 18.41
CA LYS A 156 7.90 5.18 19.35
C LYS A 156 7.33 4.22 20.41
N GLU A 157 6.04 4.29 20.72
CA GLU A 157 5.41 3.48 21.77
C GLU A 157 5.19 2.01 21.36
N ASP A 158 4.83 1.12 22.28
CA ASP A 158 4.51 -0.28 21.92
C ASP A 158 3.17 -0.39 21.14
N GLY A 159 3.13 -1.30 20.17
CA GLY A 159 1.96 -1.48 19.29
C GLY A 159 0.70 -1.95 20.02
N LEU A 160 0.82 -2.77 21.07
CA LEU A 160 -0.32 -3.21 21.88
C LEU A 160 -0.85 -2.06 22.74
N VAL A 161 0.05 -1.21 23.26
CA VAL A 161 -0.33 -0.01 24.03
C VAL A 161 -1.11 0.96 23.15
N LEU A 162 -0.62 1.24 21.95
CA LEU A 162 -1.33 2.09 20.98
C LEU A 162 -2.68 1.50 20.59
N HIS A 163 -2.76 0.18 20.36
CA HIS A 163 -4.02 -0.47 19.98
C HIS A 163 -5.04 -0.41 21.13
N LYS A 164 -4.60 -0.59 22.38
CA LYS A 164 -5.45 -0.41 23.57
C LYS A 164 -5.98 1.02 23.66
N ARG A 165 -5.13 2.04 23.46
CA ARG A 165 -5.60 3.44 23.41
C ARG A 165 -6.61 3.65 22.28
N LEU A 166 -6.34 3.11 21.09
CA LEU A 166 -7.25 3.21 19.95
C LEU A 166 -8.61 2.56 20.26
N SER A 167 -8.63 1.41 20.94
CA SER A 167 -9.88 0.72 21.30
C SER A 167 -10.78 1.53 22.25
N GLN A 168 -10.21 2.45 23.03
CA GLN A 168 -10.96 3.32 23.94
C GLN A 168 -11.61 4.50 23.22
N VAL A 169 -10.96 5.04 22.18
CA VAL A 169 -11.41 6.25 21.46
C VAL A 169 -12.10 5.96 20.13
N ASP A 170 -11.77 4.83 19.50
CA ASP A 170 -12.29 4.39 18.19
C ASP A 170 -12.31 2.84 18.11
N PRO A 171 -13.26 2.19 18.81
CA PRO A 171 -13.38 0.74 18.84
C PRO A 171 -13.65 0.14 17.44
N GLU A 172 -14.35 0.88 16.57
CA GLU A 172 -14.62 0.43 15.20
C GLU A 172 -13.33 0.33 14.38
N MET A 173 -12.45 1.32 14.47
CA MET A 173 -11.17 1.28 13.79
C MET A 173 -10.22 0.26 14.43
N ALA A 174 -10.22 0.15 15.76
CA ALA A 174 -9.42 -0.85 16.48
C ALA A 174 -9.78 -2.28 16.06
N ALA A 175 -11.06 -2.56 15.79
CA ALA A 175 -11.50 -3.87 15.30
C ALA A 175 -10.97 -4.22 13.89
N LYS A 176 -10.65 -3.20 13.08
CA LYS A 176 -10.19 -3.35 11.69
C LYS A 176 -8.66 -3.38 11.55
N LEU A 177 -7.91 -2.95 12.57
CA LEU A 177 -6.46 -2.82 12.55
C LEU A 177 -5.81 -3.82 13.50
N HIS A 178 -4.84 -4.57 13.00
CA HIS A 178 -4.02 -5.44 13.84
C HIS A 178 -3.04 -4.58 14.68
N PRO A 179 -2.73 -4.91 15.94
CA PRO A 179 -1.78 -4.13 16.76
C PRO A 179 -0.38 -3.96 16.13
N HIS A 180 0.08 -4.95 15.37
CA HIS A 180 1.32 -4.86 14.58
C HIS A 180 1.26 -3.86 13.41
N ASP A 181 0.09 -3.40 12.97
CA ASP A 181 -0.04 -2.30 12.01
C ASP A 181 0.19 -0.94 12.69
N LYS A 182 1.30 -0.84 13.45
CA LYS A 182 1.65 0.29 14.34
C LYS A 182 1.43 1.65 13.69
N ARG A 183 1.87 1.82 12.44
CA ARG A 183 1.73 3.07 11.67
C ARG A 183 0.28 3.49 11.43
N LYS A 184 -0.60 2.52 11.18
CA LYS A 184 -2.02 2.79 10.95
C LYS A 184 -2.72 3.09 12.28
N VAL A 185 -2.37 2.37 13.34
CA VAL A 185 -2.89 2.62 14.69
C VAL A 185 -2.46 4.01 15.15
N ALA A 186 -1.18 4.36 15.04
CA ALA A 186 -0.63 5.68 15.33
C ALA A 186 -1.32 6.77 14.49
N ARG A 187 -1.56 6.52 13.19
CA ARG A 187 -2.30 7.45 12.33
C ARG A 187 -3.73 7.69 12.83
N SER A 188 -4.47 6.65 13.22
CA SER A 188 -5.84 6.80 13.71
C SER A 188 -5.90 7.53 15.05
N LEU A 189 -4.94 7.26 15.94
CA LEU A 189 -4.80 8.01 17.18
C LEU A 189 -4.47 9.48 16.92
N GLN A 190 -3.51 9.76 16.03
CA GLN A 190 -3.18 11.12 15.63
C GLN A 190 -4.40 11.87 15.11
N VAL A 191 -5.20 11.24 14.22
CA VAL A 191 -6.44 11.87 13.72
C VAL A 191 -7.36 12.25 14.87
N PHE A 192 -7.58 11.35 15.82
CA PHE A 192 -8.41 11.64 16.99
C PHE A 192 -7.83 12.75 17.88
N GLU A 193 -6.54 12.71 18.20
CA GLU A 193 -5.87 13.70 19.04
C GLU A 193 -5.90 15.11 18.43
N GLU A 194 -5.74 15.22 17.11
CA GLU A 194 -5.66 16.52 16.40
C GLU A 194 -7.04 17.11 16.05
N THR A 195 -8.09 16.28 15.98
CA THR A 195 -9.42 16.72 15.49
C THR A 195 -10.55 16.54 16.50
N GLY A 196 -10.36 15.71 17.52
CA GLY A 196 -11.41 15.29 18.46
C GLY A 196 -12.46 14.34 17.86
N ILE A 197 -12.34 13.94 16.59
CA ILE A 197 -13.27 13.04 15.91
C ILE A 197 -12.54 11.73 15.60
N SER A 198 -13.22 10.60 15.82
CA SER A 198 -12.63 9.29 15.55
C SER A 198 -12.33 9.12 14.05
N HIS A 199 -11.32 8.30 13.73
CA HIS A 199 -10.94 8.11 12.34
C HIS A 199 -12.04 7.34 11.57
N SER A 200 -12.70 6.38 12.23
CA SER A 200 -13.88 5.70 11.68
C SER A 200 -15.01 6.66 11.33
N GLU A 201 -15.33 7.61 12.21
CA GLU A 201 -16.39 8.60 11.97
C GLU A 201 -16.04 9.53 10.80
N PHE A 202 -14.79 9.98 10.68
CA PHE A 202 -14.35 10.75 9.52
C PHE A 202 -14.57 10.03 8.20
N LEU A 203 -14.19 8.75 8.13
CA LEU A 203 -14.39 7.94 6.93
C LEU A 203 -15.88 7.70 6.67
N HIS A 204 -16.70 7.51 7.72
CA HIS A 204 -18.14 7.39 7.57
C HIS A 204 -18.74 8.65 6.96
N ARG A 205 -18.39 9.83 7.48
CA ARG A 205 -18.82 11.14 6.92
C ARG A 205 -18.39 11.33 5.47
N GLN A 206 -17.20 10.88 5.09
CA GLN A 206 -16.76 10.93 3.68
C GLN A 206 -17.61 10.02 2.80
N HIS A 207 -17.88 8.78 3.24
CA HIS A 207 -18.68 7.84 2.46
C HIS A 207 -20.15 8.28 2.30
N THR A 208 -20.70 9.03 3.25
CA THR A 208 -22.08 9.54 3.23
C THR A 208 -22.23 10.93 2.61
N GLU A 209 -21.13 11.60 2.27
CA GLU A 209 -21.12 12.84 1.50
C GLU A 209 -21.78 12.63 0.12
N GLU A 210 -22.40 13.67 -0.44
CA GLU A 210 -23.01 13.57 -1.77
C GLU A 210 -21.95 13.20 -2.82
N GLY A 211 -22.19 12.12 -3.58
CA GLY A 211 -21.19 11.52 -4.47
C GLY A 211 -20.18 10.58 -3.78
N GLY A 212 -20.30 10.35 -2.47
CA GLY A 212 -19.53 9.35 -1.73
C GLY A 212 -19.99 7.92 -1.98
N GLY A 213 -19.14 6.96 -1.65
CA GLY A 213 -19.43 5.54 -1.78
C GLY A 213 -18.43 4.64 -1.06
N PRO A 214 -18.45 3.32 -1.34
CA PRO A 214 -17.61 2.34 -0.64
C PRO A 214 -16.08 2.53 -0.81
N LEU A 215 -15.66 3.42 -1.70
CA LEU A 215 -14.25 3.73 -1.98
C LEU A 215 -13.76 5.02 -1.33
N GLY A 216 -14.66 5.89 -0.88
CA GLY A 216 -14.30 7.22 -0.36
C GLY A 216 -15.44 8.22 -0.51
N GLY A 217 -15.14 9.49 -0.28
CA GLY A 217 -16.02 10.59 -0.64
C GLY A 217 -16.08 10.84 -2.15
N PRO A 218 -16.61 11.99 -2.58
CA PRO A 218 -16.87 12.26 -3.99
C PRO A 218 -15.62 12.15 -4.87
N LEU A 219 -15.87 11.84 -6.15
CA LEU A 219 -14.86 11.92 -7.19
C LEU A 219 -14.35 13.37 -7.29
N LYS A 220 -13.03 13.52 -7.35
CA LYS A 220 -12.37 14.83 -7.48
C LYS A 220 -12.47 15.41 -8.88
N PHE A 221 -12.60 14.54 -9.88
CA PHE A 221 -12.72 14.90 -11.29
C PHE A 221 -13.95 14.23 -11.88
N SER A 222 -14.69 14.94 -12.73
CA SER A 222 -16.00 14.51 -13.23
C SER A 222 -15.94 13.43 -14.32
N ASN A 223 -14.84 13.35 -15.08
CA ASN A 223 -14.72 12.44 -16.23
C ASN A 223 -13.47 11.50 -16.16
N PRO A 224 -13.35 10.62 -15.16
CA PRO A 224 -12.23 9.68 -15.07
C PRO A 224 -12.38 8.50 -16.04
N CYS A 225 -11.37 8.27 -16.87
CA CYS A 225 -11.24 7.13 -17.76
C CYS A 225 -10.19 6.16 -17.21
N ILE A 226 -10.61 5.02 -16.65
CA ILE A 226 -9.69 4.10 -15.96
C ILE A 226 -9.38 2.88 -16.86
N LEU A 227 -8.12 2.76 -17.24
CA LEU A 227 -7.56 1.64 -17.97
C LEU A 227 -6.76 0.74 -17.02
N TRP A 228 -6.95 -0.58 -17.08
CA TRP A 228 -6.22 -1.55 -16.27
C TRP A 228 -5.49 -2.58 -17.13
N LEU A 229 -4.17 -2.53 -17.12
CA LEU A 229 -3.34 -3.50 -17.83
C LEU A 229 -3.14 -4.73 -16.97
N HIS A 230 -3.55 -5.88 -17.49
CA HIS A 230 -3.43 -7.16 -16.82
C HIS A 230 -2.79 -8.22 -17.73
N ALA A 231 -2.05 -9.12 -17.13
CA ALA A 231 -1.42 -10.25 -17.80
C ALA A 231 -1.59 -11.51 -16.96
N ASP A 232 -1.40 -12.66 -17.60
CA ASP A 232 -1.20 -13.92 -16.91
C ASP A 232 -0.01 -13.82 -15.94
N GLN A 233 -0.15 -14.46 -14.77
CA GLN A 233 0.82 -14.32 -13.69
C GLN A 233 2.16 -14.99 -14.03
N ALA A 234 2.17 -16.09 -14.77
CA ALA A 234 3.41 -16.78 -15.15
C ALA A 234 4.20 -15.93 -16.16
N VAL A 235 3.50 -15.40 -17.17
CA VAL A 235 4.09 -14.47 -18.16
C VAL A 235 4.65 -13.23 -17.46
N LEU A 236 3.91 -12.67 -16.51
CA LEU A 236 4.37 -11.50 -15.76
C LEU A 236 5.61 -11.84 -14.90
N ASP A 237 5.65 -13.00 -14.26
CA ASP A 237 6.77 -13.42 -13.44
C ASP A 237 8.07 -13.56 -14.26
N GLU A 238 7.99 -14.13 -15.47
CA GLU A 238 9.14 -14.23 -16.40
C GLU A 238 9.64 -12.86 -16.85
N ARG A 239 8.73 -11.94 -17.20
CA ARG A 239 9.10 -10.57 -17.58
C ARG A 239 9.77 -9.82 -16.43
N LEU A 240 9.32 -10.04 -15.20
CA LEU A 240 9.91 -9.41 -14.02
C LEU A 240 11.30 -9.94 -13.72
N ASP A 241 11.56 -11.23 -13.92
CA ASP A 241 12.91 -11.78 -13.81
C ASP A 241 13.84 -11.17 -14.84
N LYS A 242 13.43 -11.18 -16.12
CA LYS A 242 14.21 -10.60 -17.22
C LYS A 242 14.49 -9.11 -16.98
N ARG A 243 13.51 -8.37 -16.48
CA ARG A 243 13.68 -6.95 -16.17
C ARG A 243 14.74 -6.70 -15.10
N VAL A 244 14.85 -7.57 -14.09
CA VAL A 244 15.93 -7.46 -13.10
C VAL A 244 17.29 -7.74 -13.76
N ASP A 245 17.35 -8.70 -14.69
CA ASP A 245 18.58 -8.97 -15.46
C ASP A 245 18.96 -7.78 -16.35
N ASP A 246 17.99 -7.16 -17.01
CA ASP A 246 18.18 -5.94 -17.82
C ASP A 246 18.64 -4.75 -16.95
N MET A 247 18.11 -4.61 -15.72
CA MET A 247 18.57 -3.59 -14.76
C MET A 247 20.03 -3.79 -14.38
N LEU A 248 20.45 -5.04 -14.12
CA LEU A 248 21.85 -5.35 -13.83
C LEU A 248 22.75 -4.98 -15.02
N ALA A 249 22.34 -5.32 -16.25
CA ALA A 249 23.07 -4.95 -17.46
C ALA A 249 23.13 -3.43 -17.70
N ALA A 250 22.14 -2.68 -17.20
CA ALA A 250 22.10 -1.22 -17.28
C ALA A 250 22.95 -0.50 -16.21
N GLY A 251 23.60 -1.23 -15.30
CA GLY A 251 24.45 -0.65 -14.25
C GLY A 251 23.76 -0.45 -12.90
N LEU A 252 22.79 -1.31 -12.55
CA LEU A 252 22.11 -1.26 -11.25
C LEU A 252 23.10 -1.25 -10.07
N LEU A 253 24.17 -2.06 -10.12
CA LEU A 253 25.10 -2.16 -8.99
C LEU A 253 25.85 -0.85 -8.76
N GLU A 254 26.27 -0.18 -9.84
CA GLU A 254 26.93 1.12 -9.80
C GLU A 254 26.02 2.18 -9.19
N GLU A 255 24.74 2.18 -9.58
CA GLU A 255 23.72 3.07 -9.02
C GLU A 255 23.53 2.83 -7.50
N LEU A 256 23.41 1.57 -7.08
CA LEU A 256 23.21 1.23 -5.66
C LEU A 256 24.45 1.56 -4.81
N ARG A 257 25.66 1.31 -5.33
CA ARG A 257 26.92 1.70 -4.68
C ARG A 257 27.04 3.20 -4.52
N ASP A 258 26.71 3.94 -5.58
CA ASP A 258 26.77 5.40 -5.55
C ASP A 258 25.79 5.98 -4.52
N PHE A 259 24.54 5.50 -4.53
CA PHE A 259 23.55 5.87 -3.53
C PHE A 259 23.98 5.51 -2.11
N HIS A 260 24.56 4.31 -1.93
CA HIS A 260 25.07 3.86 -0.64
C HIS A 260 26.13 4.81 -0.09
N ARG A 261 27.13 5.18 -0.90
CA ARG A 261 28.18 6.12 -0.51
C ARG A 261 27.63 7.50 -0.16
N ARG A 262 26.72 8.04 -0.97
CA ARG A 262 26.22 9.42 -0.80
C ARG A 262 25.26 9.59 0.37
N TYR A 263 24.34 8.64 0.58
CA TYR A 263 23.22 8.84 1.50
C TYR A 263 23.13 7.82 2.62
N ASN A 264 23.72 6.63 2.45
CA ASN A 264 23.52 5.53 3.37
C ASN A 264 24.70 5.29 4.32
N GLN A 265 25.92 5.59 3.88
CA GLN A 265 27.14 5.27 4.63
C GLN A 265 27.15 5.91 6.01
N LYS A 266 26.66 7.15 6.13
CA LYS A 266 26.49 7.85 7.40
C LYS A 266 25.50 7.13 8.31
N ASN A 267 24.32 6.78 7.78
CA ASN A 267 23.28 6.07 8.54
C ASN A 267 23.77 4.71 9.07
N VAL A 268 24.56 3.99 8.27
CA VAL A 268 25.20 2.73 8.71
C VAL A 268 26.21 2.98 9.80
N SER A 269 27.06 4.00 9.67
CA SER A 269 28.08 4.32 10.69
C SER A 269 27.50 4.77 12.02
N GLU A 270 26.34 5.42 12.00
CA GLU A 270 25.61 5.90 13.18
C GLU A 270 24.62 4.85 13.72
N ASN A 271 24.55 3.66 13.11
CA ASN A 271 23.56 2.61 13.42
C ASN A 271 22.11 3.14 13.40
N SER A 272 21.82 4.11 12.53
CA SER A 272 20.54 4.82 12.41
C SER A 272 19.78 4.41 11.14
N GLN A 273 20.08 3.23 10.63
CA GLN A 273 19.56 2.73 9.36
C GLN A 273 18.05 2.46 9.41
N ASP A 274 17.30 3.13 8.52
CA ASP A 274 15.84 3.07 8.48
C ASP A 274 15.31 2.72 7.08
N TYR A 275 14.88 1.46 6.90
CA TYR A 275 14.25 0.96 5.66
C TYR A 275 12.73 1.15 5.62
N GLN A 276 12.23 1.91 6.56
CA GLN A 276 10.83 2.04 6.86
C GLN A 276 10.31 3.40 6.36
N HIS A 277 11.19 4.35 6.03
CA HIS A 277 10.81 5.69 5.55
C HIS A 277 11.53 6.10 4.27
N GLY A 278 10.98 7.10 3.60
CA GLY A 278 11.59 7.71 2.41
C GLY A 278 11.86 6.73 1.27
N ILE A 279 12.89 7.07 0.50
CA ILE A 279 13.43 6.29 -0.61
C ILE A 279 14.07 4.95 -0.19
N PHE A 280 14.49 4.82 1.08
CA PHE A 280 15.08 3.59 1.61
C PHE A 280 14.08 2.42 1.64
N GLN A 281 12.77 2.67 1.51
CA GLN A 281 11.75 1.64 1.36
C GLN A 281 11.79 0.92 0.00
N SER A 282 12.48 1.51 -0.99
CA SER A 282 12.54 1.01 -2.37
C SER A 282 12.89 -0.47 -2.44
N ILE A 283 12.24 -1.17 -3.36
CA ILE A 283 12.55 -2.57 -3.68
C ILE A 283 13.85 -2.52 -4.51
N GLY A 284 14.89 -3.18 -4.00
CA GLY A 284 16.23 -3.21 -4.57
C GLY A 284 17.29 -2.73 -3.61
N PHE A 285 17.16 -1.54 -3.02
CA PHE A 285 18.22 -1.03 -2.16
C PHE A 285 18.41 -1.88 -0.89
N LYS A 286 17.32 -2.18 -0.18
CA LYS A 286 17.36 -2.99 1.06
C LYS A 286 17.75 -4.45 0.81
N GLU A 287 17.39 -5.02 -0.35
CA GLU A 287 17.77 -6.39 -0.71
C GLU A 287 19.29 -6.53 -0.92
N PHE A 288 19.97 -5.44 -1.28
CA PHE A 288 21.43 -5.39 -1.46
C PHE A 288 22.17 -4.79 -0.25
N HIS A 289 21.49 -4.52 0.86
CA HIS A 289 22.11 -3.88 2.03
C HIS A 289 23.35 -4.61 2.53
N GLU A 290 23.24 -5.92 2.79
CA GLU A 290 24.35 -6.75 3.28
C GLU A 290 25.54 -6.74 2.31
N TYR A 291 25.26 -6.78 1.00
CA TYR A 291 26.28 -6.71 -0.05
C TYR A 291 27.01 -5.35 0.00
N LEU A 292 26.28 -4.24 0.09
CA LEU A 292 26.84 -2.89 0.07
C LEU A 292 27.69 -2.57 1.30
N ILE A 293 27.27 -2.97 2.52
CA ILE A 293 28.02 -2.64 3.75
C ILE A 293 29.30 -3.46 3.95
N THR A 294 29.35 -4.65 3.33
CA THR A 294 30.48 -5.58 3.41
C THR A 294 31.43 -5.47 2.22
N GLU A 295 31.10 -4.64 1.22
CA GLU A 295 31.94 -4.40 0.06
C GLU A 295 33.34 -3.91 0.50
N GLY A 296 34.38 -4.62 0.02
CA GLY A 296 35.78 -4.37 0.41
C GLY A 296 36.20 -4.93 1.78
N LYS A 297 35.30 -5.51 2.57
CA LYS A 297 35.59 -6.06 3.92
C LYS A 297 35.51 -7.60 3.99
N CYS A 298 34.94 -8.25 2.97
CA CYS A 298 34.79 -9.70 2.90
C CYS A 298 35.60 -10.31 1.75
N THR A 299 35.72 -11.64 1.74
CA THR A 299 36.38 -12.35 0.65
C THR A 299 35.57 -12.22 -0.65
N LEU A 300 36.23 -12.37 -1.80
CA LEU A 300 35.57 -12.33 -3.11
C LEU A 300 34.43 -13.35 -3.21
N GLU A 301 34.62 -14.54 -2.60
CA GLU A 301 33.59 -15.58 -2.55
C GLU A 301 32.35 -15.13 -1.77
N THR A 302 32.53 -14.59 -0.56
CA THR A 302 31.42 -14.08 0.25
C THR A 302 30.70 -12.93 -0.46
N SER A 303 31.43 -12.01 -1.10
CA SER A 303 30.86 -10.92 -1.87
C SER A 303 29.97 -11.43 -3.01
N ASN A 304 30.43 -12.42 -3.77
CA ASN A 304 29.65 -13.03 -4.85
C ASN A 304 28.40 -13.75 -4.35
N GLN A 305 28.47 -14.43 -3.19
CA GLN A 305 27.31 -15.07 -2.57
C GLN A 305 26.26 -14.04 -2.13
N LEU A 306 26.68 -12.94 -1.50
CA LEU A 306 25.78 -11.84 -1.11
C LEU A 306 25.16 -11.16 -2.31
N LEU A 307 25.92 -10.96 -3.39
CA LEU A 307 25.41 -10.41 -4.65
C LEU A 307 24.29 -11.30 -5.22
N LYS A 308 24.54 -12.61 -5.33
CA LYS A 308 23.54 -13.57 -5.82
C LYS A 308 22.28 -13.58 -4.94
N LYS A 309 22.46 -13.57 -3.62
CA LYS A 309 21.35 -13.47 -2.65
C LYS A 309 20.53 -12.20 -2.87
N GLY A 310 21.18 -11.05 -3.08
CA GLY A 310 20.52 -9.77 -3.35
C GLY A 310 19.69 -9.79 -4.64
N ILE A 311 20.24 -10.37 -5.72
CA ILE A 311 19.54 -10.51 -7.01
C ILE A 311 18.31 -11.42 -6.88
N GLU A 312 18.45 -12.58 -6.25
CA GLU A 312 17.33 -13.51 -6.02
C GLU A 312 16.25 -12.87 -5.14
N ALA A 313 16.63 -12.16 -4.09
CA ALA A 313 15.70 -11.42 -3.23
C ALA A 313 14.96 -10.32 -4.01
N LEU A 314 15.65 -9.55 -4.84
CA LEU A 314 15.05 -8.52 -5.69
C LEU A 314 14.01 -9.12 -6.65
N LYS A 315 14.33 -10.22 -7.33
CA LYS A 315 13.38 -10.96 -8.19
C LYS A 315 12.14 -11.40 -7.41
N GLN A 316 12.33 -12.02 -6.25
CA GLN A 316 11.22 -12.50 -5.42
C GLN A 316 10.33 -11.36 -4.90
N VAL A 317 10.91 -10.27 -4.39
CA VAL A 317 10.16 -9.14 -3.82
C VAL A 317 9.42 -8.38 -4.92
N THR A 318 10.01 -8.23 -6.11
CA THR A 318 9.36 -7.62 -7.27
C THR A 318 8.11 -8.41 -7.69
N LYS A 319 8.18 -9.74 -7.77
CA LYS A 319 7.02 -10.60 -8.04
C LYS A 319 5.95 -10.50 -6.95
N ARG A 320 6.34 -10.48 -5.68
CA ARG A 320 5.40 -10.27 -4.55
C ARG A 320 4.70 -8.91 -4.64
N TYR A 321 5.43 -7.86 -5.04
CA TYR A 321 4.88 -6.52 -5.23
C TYR A 321 3.86 -6.48 -6.37
N ALA A 322 4.17 -7.08 -7.52
CA ALA A 322 3.24 -7.21 -8.64
C ALA A 322 1.93 -7.91 -8.24
N ARG A 323 2.02 -9.04 -7.52
CA ARG A 323 0.84 -9.76 -7.00
C ARG A 323 0.04 -8.91 -6.01
N LYS A 324 0.71 -8.14 -5.15
CA LYS A 324 0.07 -7.21 -4.21
C LYS A 324 -0.67 -6.10 -4.95
N GLN A 325 -0.08 -5.52 -6.00
CA GLN A 325 -0.73 -4.51 -6.85
C GLN A 325 -1.98 -5.07 -7.52
N ASN A 326 -1.89 -6.25 -8.15
CA ASN A 326 -3.02 -6.92 -8.78
C ASN A 326 -4.14 -7.22 -7.79
N ARG A 327 -3.81 -7.77 -6.61
CA ARG A 327 -4.79 -8.01 -5.55
C ARG A 327 -5.47 -6.72 -5.10
N TRP A 328 -4.69 -5.64 -4.97
CA TRP A 328 -5.22 -4.36 -4.56
C TRP A 328 -6.20 -3.80 -5.59
N VAL A 329 -5.87 -3.82 -6.90
CA VAL A 329 -6.78 -3.37 -7.97
C VAL A 329 -8.05 -4.22 -7.99
N LYS A 330 -7.92 -5.55 -7.94
CA LYS A 330 -9.08 -6.46 -7.89
C LYS A 330 -10.01 -6.15 -6.71
N ASN A 331 -9.45 -5.99 -5.51
CA ASN A 331 -10.22 -5.80 -4.29
C ASN A 331 -10.78 -4.37 -4.10
N ARG A 332 -10.11 -3.36 -4.65
CA ARG A 332 -10.49 -1.95 -4.49
C ARG A 332 -11.25 -1.40 -5.69
N PHE A 333 -10.80 -1.65 -6.91
CA PHE A 333 -11.39 -1.05 -8.12
C PHE A 333 -12.43 -1.95 -8.77
N LEU A 334 -12.29 -3.29 -8.71
CA LEU A 334 -13.16 -4.19 -9.47
C LEU A 334 -14.25 -4.86 -8.63
N SER A 335 -13.93 -5.24 -7.39
CA SER A 335 -14.86 -5.98 -6.54
C SER A 335 -15.78 -5.09 -5.70
N ARG A 336 -15.59 -3.77 -5.69
CA ARG A 336 -16.42 -2.83 -4.90
C ARG A 336 -17.22 -1.93 -5.84
N PRO A 337 -18.18 -2.48 -6.61
CA PRO A 337 -19.01 -1.65 -7.46
C PRO A 337 -19.87 -0.72 -6.60
N GLY A 338 -20.08 0.49 -7.10
CA GLY A 338 -21.02 1.46 -6.55
C GLY A 338 -21.47 2.39 -7.68
N PRO A 339 -22.61 3.08 -7.53
CA PRO A 339 -23.15 3.94 -8.58
C PRO A 339 -22.17 5.06 -8.99
N ILE A 340 -21.24 5.43 -8.11
CA ILE A 340 -20.29 6.52 -8.30
C ILE A 340 -18.87 6.00 -8.61
N VAL A 341 -18.68 4.68 -8.71
CA VAL A 341 -17.38 4.11 -9.08
C VAL A 341 -17.23 4.12 -10.60
N PRO A 342 -16.21 4.80 -11.17
CA PRO A 342 -16.02 4.84 -12.61
C PRO A 342 -15.80 3.45 -13.20
N PRO A 343 -16.24 3.20 -14.44
CA PRO A 343 -15.97 1.94 -15.13
C PRO A 343 -14.46 1.75 -15.33
N VAL A 344 -13.99 0.52 -15.09
CA VAL A 344 -12.60 0.12 -15.34
C VAL A 344 -12.55 -0.75 -16.58
N TYR A 345 -11.75 -0.35 -17.56
CA TYR A 345 -11.57 -1.09 -18.81
C TYR A 345 -10.28 -1.90 -18.77
N GLY A 346 -10.38 -3.21 -18.97
CA GLY A 346 -9.22 -4.09 -18.99
C GLY A 346 -8.53 -4.11 -20.34
N LEU A 347 -7.20 -4.12 -20.31
CA LEU A 347 -6.35 -4.31 -21.48
C LEU A 347 -5.45 -5.52 -21.20
N GLU A 348 -5.55 -6.55 -22.02
CA GLU A 348 -4.80 -7.79 -21.89
C GLU A 348 -3.41 -7.60 -22.51
N VAL A 349 -2.35 -7.86 -21.71
CA VAL A 349 -0.97 -7.60 -22.10
C VAL A 349 -0.06 -8.85 -22.05
N SER A 350 -0.60 -10.06 -21.99
CA SER A 350 0.18 -11.31 -21.94
C SER A 350 0.97 -11.59 -23.22
N ASP A 351 0.49 -11.14 -24.36
CA ASP A 351 1.21 -11.25 -25.63
C ASP A 351 1.71 -9.88 -26.10
N VAL A 352 3.01 -9.61 -25.94
CA VAL A 352 3.63 -8.34 -26.35
C VAL A 352 3.59 -8.17 -27.88
N SER A 353 3.55 -9.26 -28.64
CA SER A 353 3.49 -9.19 -30.11
C SER A 353 2.18 -8.59 -30.62
N LYS A 354 1.12 -8.66 -29.81
CA LYS A 354 -0.21 -8.11 -30.10
C LYS A 354 -0.46 -6.76 -29.43
N TRP A 355 0.57 -6.10 -28.92
CA TRP A 355 0.45 -4.83 -28.18
C TRP A 355 -0.43 -3.78 -28.88
N GLU A 356 -0.24 -3.60 -30.20
CA GLU A 356 -1.01 -2.63 -30.96
C GLU A 356 -2.51 -2.95 -30.94
N GLU A 357 -2.87 -4.20 -31.26
CA GLU A 357 -4.26 -4.67 -31.39
C GLU A 357 -4.97 -4.89 -30.05
N SER A 358 -4.25 -5.38 -29.02
CA SER A 358 -4.85 -5.76 -27.73
C SER A 358 -4.78 -4.67 -26.67
N VAL A 359 -3.90 -3.68 -26.85
CA VAL A 359 -3.64 -2.64 -25.84
C VAL A 359 -3.84 -1.25 -26.42
N LEU A 360 -3.05 -0.86 -27.44
CA LEU A 360 -2.98 0.53 -27.87
C LEU A 360 -4.25 0.99 -28.59
N GLU A 361 -4.71 0.26 -29.60
CA GLU A 361 -5.92 0.62 -30.35
C GLU A 361 -7.17 0.61 -29.47
N PRO A 362 -7.42 -0.44 -28.63
CA PRO A 362 -8.54 -0.39 -27.69
C PRO A 362 -8.44 0.76 -26.70
N ALA A 363 -7.24 1.07 -26.17
CA ALA A 363 -7.06 2.20 -25.27
C ALA A 363 -7.39 3.54 -25.95
N LEU A 364 -6.96 3.72 -27.20
CA LEU A 364 -7.27 4.93 -27.97
C LEU A 364 -8.78 5.05 -28.23
N GLU A 365 -9.45 3.98 -28.63
CA GLU A 365 -10.90 3.97 -28.87
C GLU A 365 -11.67 4.35 -27.59
N ILE A 366 -11.28 3.76 -26.46
CA ILE A 366 -11.89 4.06 -25.16
C ILE A 366 -11.70 5.53 -24.81
N VAL A 367 -10.46 6.04 -24.85
CA VAL A 367 -10.19 7.43 -24.48
C VAL A 367 -10.85 8.42 -25.44
N GLN A 368 -10.87 8.12 -26.75
CA GLN A 368 -11.58 8.94 -27.75
C GLN A 368 -13.08 8.96 -27.50
N SER A 369 -13.69 7.84 -27.11
CA SER A 369 -15.11 7.80 -26.72
C SER A 369 -15.39 8.74 -25.54
N PHE A 370 -14.52 8.73 -24.53
CA PHE A 370 -14.60 9.65 -23.38
C PHE A 370 -14.44 11.12 -23.78
N ILE A 371 -13.52 11.45 -24.69
CA ILE A 371 -13.34 12.81 -25.23
C ILE A 371 -14.60 13.28 -25.98
N GLN A 372 -15.28 12.36 -26.69
CA GLN A 372 -16.50 12.65 -27.45
C GLN A 372 -17.78 12.65 -26.59
N GLY A 373 -17.72 12.19 -25.34
CA GLY A 373 -18.89 12.02 -24.47
C GLY A 373 -19.74 10.78 -24.80
N HIS A 374 -19.19 9.82 -25.53
CA HIS A 374 -19.83 8.56 -25.88
C HIS A 374 -19.42 7.44 -24.93
N LYS A 375 -20.30 6.44 -24.76
CA LYS A 375 -19.96 5.20 -24.06
C LYS A 375 -19.06 4.35 -24.96
N PRO A 376 -17.87 3.91 -24.49
CA PRO A 376 -17.02 3.00 -25.25
C PRO A 376 -17.71 1.69 -25.61
N THR A 377 -17.33 1.13 -26.76
CA THR A 377 -17.73 -0.21 -27.22
C THR A 377 -17.22 -1.31 -26.28
N ALA A 378 -16.03 -1.12 -25.70
CA ALA A 378 -15.43 -2.04 -24.75
C ALA A 378 -16.29 -2.22 -23.49
N THR A 379 -16.41 -3.46 -23.01
CA THR A 379 -17.16 -3.75 -21.79
C THR A 379 -16.27 -3.55 -20.56
N PRO A 380 -16.69 -2.75 -19.56
CA PRO A 380 -15.94 -2.60 -18.31
C PRO A 380 -15.79 -3.94 -17.56
N ILE A 381 -14.63 -4.18 -16.96
CA ILE A 381 -14.40 -5.34 -16.09
C ILE A 381 -15.14 -5.15 -14.77
N LYS A 382 -15.88 -6.17 -14.37
CA LYS A 382 -16.50 -6.28 -13.04
C LYS A 382 -16.09 -7.60 -12.40
N MET A 383 -15.82 -7.58 -11.09
CA MET A 383 -15.63 -8.79 -10.31
C MET A 383 -16.79 -8.97 -9.33
N PRO A 384 -17.25 -10.21 -9.07
CA PRO A 384 -18.28 -10.46 -8.08
C PRO A 384 -17.79 -9.97 -6.71
N TYR A 385 -18.62 -9.18 -6.04
CA TYR A 385 -18.37 -8.76 -4.67
C TYR A 385 -18.81 -9.87 -3.72
N ASN A 386 -17.89 -10.37 -2.90
CA ASN A 386 -18.22 -11.25 -1.80
C ASN A 386 -18.17 -10.47 -0.48
N GLU A 387 -19.33 -10.11 0.06
CA GLU A 387 -19.44 -9.40 1.35
C GLU A 387 -18.75 -10.15 2.49
N ALA A 388 -18.82 -11.49 2.48
CA ALA A 388 -18.23 -12.32 3.52
C ALA A 388 -16.70 -12.25 3.54
N GLU A 389 -16.04 -11.92 2.42
CA GLU A 389 -14.58 -11.81 2.36
C GLU A 389 -14.03 -10.51 2.97
N ASN A 390 -14.87 -9.49 3.21
CA ASN A 390 -14.41 -8.17 3.65
C ASN A 390 -14.78 -7.82 5.10
N LYS A 391 -15.47 -8.69 5.85
CA LYS A 391 -15.73 -8.47 7.28
C LYS A 391 -14.42 -8.58 8.07
N ARG A 392 -13.86 -7.43 8.43
CA ARG A 392 -12.70 -7.29 9.32
C ARG A 392 -13.16 -7.20 10.77
N SER A 393 -13.46 -8.35 11.33
CA SER A 393 -13.76 -8.56 12.74
C SER A 393 -12.48 -8.87 13.52
N TYR A 394 -12.43 -8.43 14.77
CA TYR A 394 -11.31 -8.73 15.67
C TYR A 394 -11.60 -10.03 16.43
N HIS A 395 -10.68 -10.98 16.36
CA HIS A 395 -10.73 -12.24 17.10
C HIS A 395 -9.44 -12.45 17.89
N LEU A 396 -9.57 -12.84 19.16
CA LEU A 396 -8.45 -13.25 20.01
C LEU A 396 -8.52 -14.76 20.22
N CYS A 397 -7.43 -15.46 19.91
CA CYS A 397 -7.29 -16.87 20.27
C CYS A 397 -6.50 -17.00 21.58
N ASP A 398 -7.20 -17.21 22.70
CA ASP A 398 -6.58 -17.39 24.02
C ASP A 398 -5.65 -18.62 24.06
N LEU A 399 -5.95 -19.66 23.28
CA LEU A 399 -5.12 -20.87 23.21
C LEU A 399 -3.79 -20.64 22.50
N CYS A 400 -3.78 -19.77 21.49
CA CYS A 400 -2.61 -19.51 20.67
C CYS A 400 -1.87 -18.23 21.04
N ASP A 401 -2.48 -17.39 21.89
CA ASP A 401 -2.08 -16.02 22.16
C ASP A 401 -1.87 -15.22 20.87
N ARG A 402 -2.89 -15.27 20.00
CA ARG A 402 -2.84 -14.66 18.65
C ARG A 402 -4.08 -13.82 18.36
N ILE A 403 -3.84 -12.64 17.81
CA ILE A 403 -4.88 -11.76 17.29
C ILE A 403 -5.06 -12.02 15.80
N ILE A 404 -6.32 -12.17 15.37
CA ILE A 404 -6.68 -12.46 14.00
C ILE A 404 -7.76 -11.48 13.58
N ILE A 405 -7.50 -10.78 12.47
CA ILE A 405 -8.46 -9.85 11.87
C ILE A 405 -9.11 -10.53 10.68
N GLY A 406 -10.42 -10.69 10.72
CA GLY A 406 -11.25 -11.27 9.66
C GLY A 406 -11.86 -12.63 10.01
N ASP A 407 -13.15 -12.79 9.70
CA ASP A 407 -13.88 -14.03 10.00
C ASP A 407 -13.34 -15.24 9.23
N ARG A 408 -12.85 -15.02 8.00
CA ARG A 408 -12.28 -16.07 7.16
C ARG A 408 -10.94 -16.54 7.70
N GLU A 409 -10.05 -15.60 8.04
CA GLU A 409 -8.76 -15.87 8.66
C GLU A 409 -8.93 -16.57 10.00
N TRP A 410 -9.95 -16.16 10.78
CA TRP A 410 -10.34 -16.81 12.02
C TRP A 410 -10.80 -18.25 11.80
N ALA A 411 -11.71 -18.48 10.85
CA ALA A 411 -12.18 -19.82 10.50
C ALA A 411 -11.06 -20.73 9.99
N ALA A 412 -10.10 -20.18 9.24
CA ALA A 412 -8.91 -20.90 8.79
C ALA A 412 -7.95 -21.20 9.95
N HIS A 413 -7.79 -20.27 10.88
CA HIS A 413 -6.94 -20.44 12.05
C HIS A 413 -7.44 -21.56 12.98
N ILE A 414 -8.73 -21.58 13.31
CA ILE A 414 -9.31 -22.63 14.18
C ILE A 414 -9.11 -24.02 13.55
N LYS A 415 -9.13 -24.11 12.21
CA LYS A 415 -8.89 -25.35 11.46
C LYS A 415 -7.40 -25.65 11.21
N SER A 416 -6.49 -24.77 11.63
CA SER A 416 -5.06 -24.91 11.34
C SER A 416 -4.43 -26.02 12.18
N LYS A 417 -3.44 -26.71 11.60
CA LYS A 417 -2.66 -27.74 12.32
C LYS A 417 -2.03 -27.19 13.61
N SER A 418 -1.58 -25.93 13.58
CA SER A 418 -0.99 -25.26 14.75
C SER A 418 -2.01 -25.12 15.88
N HIS A 419 -3.20 -24.59 15.59
CA HIS A 419 -4.25 -24.40 16.59
C HIS A 419 -4.72 -25.75 17.15
N LEU A 420 -4.99 -26.73 16.28
CA LEU A 420 -5.40 -28.08 16.69
C LEU A 420 -4.36 -28.77 17.59
N ASN A 421 -3.07 -28.58 17.31
CA ASN A 421 -2.00 -29.09 18.17
C ASN A 421 -1.99 -28.42 19.55
N GLN A 422 -2.20 -27.10 19.61
CA GLN A 422 -2.24 -26.34 20.86
C GLN A 422 -3.46 -26.72 21.71
N LEU A 423 -4.61 -26.92 21.06
CA LEU A 423 -5.83 -27.44 21.68
C LEU A 423 -5.63 -28.86 22.22
N LYS A 424 -4.93 -29.74 21.49
CA LYS A 424 -4.56 -31.08 21.98
C LYS A 424 -3.61 -31.02 23.18
N LYS A 425 -2.65 -30.09 23.17
CA LYS A 425 -1.72 -29.88 24.30
C LYS A 425 -2.47 -29.40 25.55
N ARG A 426 -3.43 -28.48 25.39
CA ARG A 426 -4.25 -27.98 26.51
C ARG A 426 -5.12 -29.08 27.12
N ARG A 427 -5.80 -29.88 26.29
CA ARG A 427 -6.61 -31.03 26.76
C ARG A 427 -5.80 -32.05 27.56
N ARG A 428 -4.53 -32.28 27.19
CA ARG A 428 -3.63 -33.15 27.96
C ARG A 428 -3.34 -32.56 29.35
N LEU A 429 -2.96 -31.29 29.40
CA LEU A 429 -2.68 -30.60 30.67
C LEU A 429 -3.90 -30.54 31.59
N ASP A 430 -5.09 -30.29 31.04
CA ASP A 430 -6.33 -30.27 31.84
C ASP A 430 -6.67 -31.69 32.35
N SER A 431 -6.45 -32.74 31.56
CA SER A 431 -6.62 -34.14 32.00
C SER A 431 -5.61 -34.54 33.08
N ASP A 432 -4.35 -34.13 32.95
CA ASP A 432 -3.31 -34.39 33.94
C ASP A 432 -3.61 -33.65 35.26
N ALA A 433 -4.15 -32.44 35.19
CA ALA A 433 -4.59 -31.68 36.36
C ALA A 433 -5.77 -32.35 37.09
N VAL A 434 -6.78 -32.85 36.37
CA VAL A 434 -7.92 -33.58 36.97
C VAL A 434 -7.44 -34.87 37.66
N ASN A 435 -6.59 -35.65 36.99
CA ASN A 435 -6.02 -36.87 37.58
C ASN A 435 -5.19 -36.56 38.85
N THR A 436 -4.49 -35.43 38.86
CA THR A 436 -3.72 -34.98 40.04
C THR A 436 -4.65 -34.62 41.21
N ILE A 437 -5.77 -33.94 40.95
CA ILE A 437 -6.75 -33.57 41.99
C ILE A 437 -7.46 -34.82 42.54
N GLU A 438 -7.87 -35.76 41.68
CA GLU A 438 -8.49 -37.02 42.11
C GLU A 438 -7.54 -37.85 42.98
N SER A 439 -6.26 -37.94 42.62
CA SER A 439 -5.25 -38.67 43.40
C SER A 439 -4.94 -38.05 44.78
N GLN A 440 -5.19 -36.75 44.97
CA GLN A 440 -5.03 -36.09 46.28
C GLN A 440 -6.26 -36.17 47.17
N SER A 441 -7.43 -36.50 46.60
CA SER A 441 -8.71 -36.59 47.33
C SER A 441 -9.01 -37.98 47.91
N VAL A 442 -8.16 -38.99 47.63
CA VAL A 442 -8.31 -40.37 48.13
C VAL A 442 -7.19 -40.68 49.13
N SER A 443 -7.41 -40.42 50.41
CA SER A 443 -6.64 -41.00 51.52
C SER A 443 -7.55 -41.25 52.72
N PRO A 444 -7.66 -42.50 53.23
CA PRO A 444 -8.65 -42.88 54.24
C PRO A 444 -8.15 -42.65 55.69
N ASP A 445 -8.93 -41.85 56.40
CA ASP A 445 -9.46 -42.06 57.77
C ASP A 445 -8.61 -42.83 58.81
N HIS A 446 -7.99 -42.09 59.73
CA HIS A 446 -7.80 -42.52 61.12
C HIS A 446 -7.45 -41.32 62.01
N ASN A 447 -8.42 -40.79 62.77
CA ASN A 447 -8.14 -40.25 64.10
C ASN A 447 -9.38 -40.16 64.99
N LYS A 448 -9.27 -40.76 66.18
CA LYS A 448 -10.24 -40.70 67.28
C LYS A 448 -10.26 -39.30 67.92
N GLU A 449 -11.45 -38.72 67.98
CA GLU A 449 -11.90 -37.67 68.91
C GLU A 449 -11.94 -38.20 70.38
N PRO A 450 -12.22 -37.41 71.47
CA PRO A 450 -13.01 -36.16 71.50
C PRO A 450 -12.64 -35.03 72.51
N LYS A 451 -13.17 -33.82 72.20
CA LYS A 451 -13.85 -32.80 73.05
C LYS A 451 -13.14 -32.18 74.27
N GLU A 452 -13.00 -30.84 74.25
CA GLU A 452 -13.88 -29.96 75.05
C GLU A 452 -13.85 -28.49 74.63
N LYS A 453 -14.93 -27.80 75.02
CA LYS A 453 -15.57 -26.60 74.47
C LYS A 453 -15.01 -25.27 75.00
N GLY A 454 -15.23 -24.17 74.26
CA GLY A 454 -15.20 -22.82 74.84
C GLY A 454 -15.09 -21.67 73.85
N SER A 455 -16.23 -21.13 73.43
CA SER A 455 -16.54 -20.19 72.35
C SER A 455 -15.95 -18.75 72.45
N PRO A 456 -16.08 -17.93 71.37
CA PRO A 456 -15.22 -16.78 71.02
C PRO A 456 -15.89 -15.41 71.19
N GLY A 457 -15.13 -14.32 70.99
CA GLY A 457 -15.73 -12.98 70.88
C GLY A 457 -14.77 -11.84 70.55
N GLN A 458 -14.95 -11.30 69.34
CA GLN A 458 -14.94 -9.88 68.95
C GLN A 458 -13.63 -9.14 68.62
N ASN A 459 -13.45 -8.97 67.30
CA ASN A 459 -13.48 -7.72 66.52
C ASN A 459 -12.52 -6.55 66.79
N ASP A 460 -11.78 -6.27 65.71
CA ASP A 460 -11.66 -5.03 64.94
C ASP A 460 -10.85 -3.84 65.47
N GLN A 461 -10.33 -3.11 64.47
CA GLN A 461 -9.48 -1.90 64.47
C GLN A 461 -7.97 -2.22 64.39
N GLU A 462 -7.15 -1.63 63.52
CA GLU A 462 -7.33 -0.52 62.58
C GLU A 462 -6.00 -0.36 61.78
N LEU A 463 -6.12 0.25 60.60
CA LEU A 463 -5.16 1.16 59.95
C LEU A 463 -3.84 0.68 59.27
N LYS A 464 -3.73 1.21 58.03
CA LYS A 464 -2.60 1.94 57.40
C LYS A 464 -1.68 1.22 56.39
N CYS A 465 -2.01 1.49 55.12
CA CYS A 465 -1.22 2.12 54.06
C CYS A 465 0.26 1.74 53.79
N SER A 466 0.48 1.50 52.48
CA SER A 466 1.61 1.87 51.61
C SER A 466 2.93 1.12 51.72
N VAL A 467 3.22 0.30 50.69
CA VAL A 467 4.33 0.50 49.74
C VAL A 467 3.79 0.28 48.32
#